data_AF-A0A383CDE4-F1
#
_entry.id   AF-A0A383CDE4-F1
#
_cell.length_a   1.000
_cell.length_b   1.000
_cell.length_c   1.000
_cell.angle_alpha   90.00
_cell.angle_beta   90.00
_cell.angle_gamma   90.00
#
_symmetry.space_group_name_H-M   'P 1'
#
loop_
_entity.id
_entity.type
_entity.pdbx_description
1 polymer ?
#
loop_
_entity_poly.entity_id
_entity_poly.type
_entity_poly.pdbx_seq_one_letter_code
_entity_poly.pdbx_strand_id
1 'polypeptide(L)'
;DQNVVTVDSSAVISGDVDRALAERIRASLLLAGPLLARFGRVVLPPPGGDVIGRRRMDTHFQAFEAMGATVRLNGGFEIEAAELSGADLFLDEPSVTATENALMTAVLAKGELILRNAAAEPHVQDLCHLLNAMGAQIEGIGTNRLRVTGVRQLGGATYRVGNDHIETGSFIGMASVTGSEIVIEGAPIEHMDSTLLAFRRLGVEVTVEGDSLRVHGDRERRIISDSFGAVPKIDDGPWPA
;
A
#
# COMPACT_ATOMS: atom_id res chain seq x y z
N ASP A 1 -10.33 -8.40 23.45
CA ASP A 1 -9.48 -8.92 22.36
C ASP A 1 -8.24 -8.07 22.20
N GLN A 2 -7.04 -8.66 22.33
CA GLN A 2 -5.76 -7.92 22.34
C GLN A 2 -5.34 -7.43 20.94
N ASN A 3 -5.96 -7.93 19.87
CA ASN A 3 -5.62 -7.64 18.47
C ASN A 3 -6.72 -6.87 17.72
N VAL A 4 -7.56 -6.13 18.44
CA VAL A 4 -8.67 -5.36 17.84
C VAL A 4 -8.50 -3.89 18.20
N VAL A 5 -8.49 -3.04 17.17
CA VAL A 5 -8.55 -1.59 17.31
C VAL A 5 -9.91 -1.11 16.82
N THR A 6 -10.62 -0.35 17.65
CA THR A 6 -11.90 0.29 17.28
C THR A 6 -11.67 1.79 17.10
N VAL A 7 -12.08 2.33 15.96
CA VAL A 7 -11.95 3.75 15.63
C VAL A 7 -13.34 4.33 15.40
N ASP A 8 -13.76 5.27 16.25
CA ASP A 8 -14.93 6.11 16.01
C ASP A 8 -14.47 7.49 15.54
N SER A 9 -14.75 7.81 14.28
CA SER A 9 -14.36 9.09 13.68
C SER A 9 -15.50 10.11 13.66
N SER A 10 -16.67 9.82 14.24
CA SER A 10 -17.86 10.68 14.19
C SER A 10 -17.64 12.04 14.88
N ALA A 11 -16.82 12.09 15.93
CA ALA A 11 -16.51 13.29 16.69
C ALA A 11 -15.34 14.13 16.12
N VAL A 12 -14.72 13.73 15.01
CA VAL A 12 -13.62 14.47 14.38
C VAL A 12 -14.15 15.69 13.62
N ILE A 13 -13.64 16.88 13.95
CA ILE A 13 -14.16 18.17 13.46
C ILE A 13 -13.15 18.99 12.62
N SER A 14 -11.89 18.58 12.52
CA SER A 14 -10.86 19.32 11.77
C SER A 14 -9.97 18.40 10.94
N GLY A 15 -9.40 18.98 9.88
CA GLY A 15 -8.34 18.39 9.05
C GLY A 15 -6.92 18.81 9.48
N ASP A 16 -6.78 19.40 10.66
CA ASP A 16 -5.47 19.84 11.19
C ASP A 16 -4.77 18.66 11.89
N VAL A 17 -3.54 18.37 11.48
CA VAL A 17 -2.75 17.27 12.02
C VAL A 17 -1.69 17.80 12.98
N ASP A 18 -1.56 17.15 14.14
CA ASP A 18 -0.54 17.51 15.14
C ASP A 18 0.87 17.39 14.55
N ARG A 19 1.61 18.49 14.62
CA ARG A 19 2.94 18.59 14.04
C ARG A 19 3.94 17.62 14.66
N ALA A 20 3.97 17.54 15.98
CA ALA A 20 4.93 16.73 16.71
C ALA A 20 4.69 15.23 16.47
N LEU A 21 3.44 14.81 16.26
CA LEU A 21 3.12 13.44 15.91
C LEU A 21 3.43 13.11 14.44
N ALA A 22 3.08 13.99 13.51
CA ALA A 22 3.31 13.75 12.08
C ALA A 22 4.80 13.75 11.70
N GLU A 23 5.63 14.56 12.35
CA GLU A 23 7.09 14.54 12.15
C GLU A 23 7.76 13.26 12.68
N ARG A 24 7.08 12.47 13.52
CA ARG A 24 7.62 11.19 14.02
C ARG A 24 7.48 10.03 13.04
N ILE A 25 6.53 10.11 12.09
CA ILE A 25 6.24 9.01 11.18
C ILE A 25 5.94 9.54 9.77
N ARG A 26 6.72 9.07 8.78
CA ARG A 26 6.54 9.47 7.37
C ARG A 26 5.14 9.16 6.84
N ALA A 27 4.55 8.06 7.30
CA ALA A 27 3.21 7.61 6.90
C ALA A 27 2.09 8.58 7.31
N SER A 28 2.37 9.62 8.12
CA SER A 28 1.40 10.69 8.41
C SER A 28 0.87 11.38 7.15
N LEU A 29 1.61 11.32 6.03
CA LEU A 29 1.15 11.76 4.71
C LEU A 29 -0.13 11.07 4.24
N LEU A 30 -0.44 9.85 4.69
CA LEU A 30 -1.68 9.14 4.35
C LEU A 30 -2.94 9.75 4.96
N LEU A 31 -2.81 10.72 5.88
CA LEU A 31 -3.93 11.51 6.36
C LEU A 31 -4.40 12.54 5.31
N ALA A 32 -3.57 12.89 4.33
CA ALA A 32 -3.88 13.91 3.33
C ALA A 32 -5.18 13.59 2.57
N GLY A 33 -5.26 12.39 2.00
CA GLY A 33 -6.40 11.97 1.20
C GLY A 33 -7.73 11.94 1.96
N PRO A 34 -7.88 11.16 3.04
CA PRO A 34 -9.14 11.06 3.77
C PRO A 34 -9.57 12.37 4.44
N LEU A 35 -8.63 13.20 4.93
CA LEU A 35 -8.98 14.51 5.50
C LEU A 35 -9.41 15.49 4.41
N LEU A 36 -8.74 15.50 3.26
CA LEU A 36 -9.17 16.31 2.10
C LEU A 36 -10.56 15.89 1.62
N ALA A 37 -10.82 14.58 1.50
CA ALA A 37 -12.11 14.03 1.10
C ALA A 37 -13.25 14.45 2.04
N ARG A 38 -12.98 14.45 3.35
CA ARG A 38 -13.98 14.70 4.39
C ARG A 38 -14.21 16.18 4.68
N PHE A 39 -13.15 16.98 4.71
CA PHE A 39 -13.18 18.38 5.17
C PHE A 39 -12.97 19.40 4.05
N GLY A 40 -12.59 18.98 2.84
CA GLY A 40 -12.26 19.87 1.73
C GLY A 40 -10.94 20.62 1.92
N ARG A 41 -10.27 20.45 3.07
CA ARG A 41 -8.98 21.07 3.39
C ARG A 41 -8.18 20.22 4.36
N VAL A 42 -6.88 20.18 4.16
CA VAL A 42 -5.92 19.55 5.07
C VAL A 42 -4.65 20.39 5.16
N VAL A 43 -4.13 20.53 6.38
CA VAL A 43 -2.83 21.15 6.65
C VAL A 43 -1.93 20.10 7.29
N LEU A 44 -0.84 19.78 6.61
CA LEU A 44 0.13 18.79 7.04
C LEU A 44 1.52 19.42 7.21
N PRO A 45 2.24 19.13 8.29
CA PRO A 45 3.65 19.44 8.37
C PRO A 45 4.44 18.59 7.36
N PRO A 46 5.72 18.93 7.08
CA PRO A 46 6.63 18.06 6.36
C PRO A 46 6.64 16.67 7.01
N PRO A 47 6.44 15.56 6.28
CA PRO A 47 6.57 14.25 6.89
C PRO A 47 8.00 14.09 7.37
N GLY A 48 8.15 13.71 8.63
CA GLY A 48 9.46 13.34 9.15
C GLY A 48 9.72 11.86 8.96
N GLY A 49 10.50 11.27 9.87
CA GLY A 49 10.91 9.88 9.80
C GLY A 49 12.10 9.60 8.87
N ASP A 50 12.27 8.31 8.58
CA ASP A 50 13.54 7.67 8.23
C ASP A 50 14.31 8.26 7.03
N VAL A 51 15.64 8.34 7.16
CA VAL A 51 16.57 8.89 6.16
C VAL A 51 17.16 7.78 5.30
N ILE A 52 16.29 7.08 4.58
CA ILE A 52 16.70 5.98 3.67
C ILE A 52 16.95 6.44 2.22
N GLY A 53 16.73 7.72 1.92
CA GLY A 53 16.93 8.31 0.59
C GLY A 53 15.92 9.41 0.24
N ARG A 54 16.06 10.01 -0.95
CA ARG A 54 15.10 11.00 -1.47
C ARG A 54 13.82 10.28 -1.90
N ARG A 55 12.73 10.50 -1.18
CA ARG A 55 11.39 9.98 -1.53
C ARG A 55 10.49 11.14 -1.93
N ARG A 56 10.25 11.26 -3.24
CA ARG A 56 9.42 12.31 -3.85
C ARG A 56 7.98 12.19 -3.35
N MET A 57 7.26 13.31 -3.38
CA MET A 57 5.83 13.38 -3.03
C MET A 57 5.00 13.95 -4.19
N ASP A 58 5.64 14.27 -5.32
CA ASP A 58 5.02 14.91 -6.47
C ASP A 58 3.79 14.12 -6.95
N THR A 59 3.88 12.79 -6.99
CA THR A 59 2.81 11.87 -7.38
C THR A 59 1.54 12.03 -6.54
N HIS A 60 1.67 12.36 -5.25
CA HIS A 60 0.53 12.64 -4.39
C HIS A 60 -0.15 13.95 -4.79
N PHE A 61 0.65 15.01 -4.97
CA PHE A 61 0.14 16.34 -5.30
C PHE A 61 -0.52 16.35 -6.67
N GLN A 62 0.09 15.69 -7.66
CA GLN A 62 -0.50 15.48 -8.99
C GLN A 62 -1.87 14.79 -8.90
N ALA A 63 -2.02 13.79 -8.03
CA ALA A 63 -3.30 13.12 -7.84
C ALA A 63 -4.36 14.06 -7.25
N PHE A 64 -4.02 14.84 -6.22
CA PHE A 64 -4.95 15.81 -5.64
C PHE A 64 -5.32 16.93 -6.62
N GLU A 65 -4.34 17.49 -7.34
CA GLU A 65 -4.55 18.52 -8.35
C GLU A 65 -5.42 18.02 -9.51
N ALA A 66 -5.20 16.78 -9.97
CA ALA A 66 -6.03 16.17 -11.00
C ALA A 66 -7.51 16.06 -10.58
N MET A 67 -7.79 15.89 -9.28
CA MET A 67 -9.14 15.87 -8.72
C MET A 67 -9.70 17.25 -8.39
N GLY A 68 -8.99 18.33 -8.71
CA GLY A 68 -9.44 19.72 -8.54
C GLY A 68 -8.93 20.41 -7.27
N ALA A 69 -8.00 19.82 -6.54
CA ALA A 69 -7.39 20.47 -5.37
C ALA A 69 -6.32 21.49 -5.77
N THR A 70 -6.11 22.49 -4.92
CA THR A 70 -4.96 23.40 -4.98
C THR A 70 -3.95 22.99 -3.91
N VAL A 71 -2.69 22.79 -4.31
CA VAL A 71 -1.60 22.44 -3.39
C VAL A 71 -0.68 23.65 -3.19
N ARG A 72 -0.39 23.98 -1.92
CA ARG A 72 0.57 25.03 -1.55
C ARG A 72 1.66 24.45 -0.66
N LEU A 73 2.91 24.73 -1.02
CA LEU A 73 4.11 24.20 -0.37
C LEU A 73 4.83 25.31 0.41
N ASN A 74 4.44 25.55 1.66
CA ASN A 74 4.98 26.62 2.49
C ASN A 74 5.39 26.08 3.88
N GLY A 75 6.59 25.50 3.99
CA GLY A 75 7.06 24.91 5.25
C GLY A 75 6.25 23.69 5.73
N GLY A 76 5.47 23.11 4.82
CA GLY A 76 4.47 22.05 4.99
C GLY A 76 3.61 21.97 3.73
N PHE A 77 2.48 21.26 3.79
CA PHE A 77 1.51 21.13 2.70
C PHE A 77 0.17 21.67 3.18
N GLU A 78 -0.37 22.60 2.41
CA GLU A 78 -1.78 22.99 2.50
C GLU A 78 -2.45 22.53 1.21
N ILE A 79 -3.49 21.72 1.36
CA ILE A 79 -4.25 21.17 0.23
C ILE A 79 -5.72 21.52 0.48
N GLU A 80 -6.34 22.16 -0.50
CA GLU A 80 -7.73 22.61 -0.42
C GLU A 80 -8.46 22.32 -1.74
N ALA A 81 -9.70 21.86 -1.64
CA ALA A 81 -10.60 21.67 -2.77
C ALA A 81 -12.01 22.13 -2.40
N ALA A 82 -12.56 23.08 -3.16
CA ALA A 82 -13.96 23.47 -3.01
C ALA A 82 -14.91 22.33 -3.39
N GLU A 83 -14.51 21.54 -4.37
CA GLU A 83 -15.18 20.34 -4.83
C GLU A 83 -14.15 19.38 -5.40
N LEU A 84 -14.21 18.12 -4.99
CA LEU A 84 -13.39 17.05 -5.57
C LEU A 84 -14.16 16.41 -6.72
N SER A 85 -13.46 16.16 -7.82
CA SER A 85 -14.02 15.53 -9.02
C SER A 85 -13.15 14.38 -9.49
N GLY A 86 -13.77 13.41 -10.14
CA GLY A 86 -13.07 12.31 -10.80
C GLY A 86 -12.18 12.81 -11.95
N ALA A 87 -11.18 12.01 -12.30
CA ALA A 87 -10.20 12.31 -13.33
C ALA A 87 -9.69 11.04 -14.01
N ASP A 88 -9.04 11.16 -15.16
CA ASP A 88 -8.26 10.07 -15.75
C ASP A 88 -6.77 10.42 -15.63
N LEU A 89 -6.09 9.76 -14.69
CA LEU A 89 -4.73 10.08 -14.29
C LEU A 89 -3.78 8.90 -14.54
N PHE A 90 -2.66 9.19 -15.17
CA PHE A 90 -1.50 8.30 -15.23
C PHE A 90 -0.46 8.78 -14.21
N LEU A 91 -0.13 7.96 -13.22
CA LEU A 91 0.85 8.31 -12.19
C LEU A 91 2.29 8.26 -12.74
N ASP A 92 3.12 9.24 -12.35
CA ASP A 92 4.55 9.32 -12.71
C ASP A 92 5.32 8.07 -12.28
N GLU A 93 4.94 7.48 -11.14
CA GLU A 93 5.49 6.25 -10.58
C GLU A 93 4.37 5.42 -9.93
N PRO A 94 4.50 4.09 -9.85
CA PRO A 94 3.59 3.21 -9.10
C PRO A 94 3.82 3.35 -7.59
N SER A 95 3.62 4.56 -7.07
CA SER A 95 3.80 4.87 -5.66
C SER A 95 2.64 4.32 -4.84
N VAL A 96 2.97 3.42 -3.91
CA VAL A 96 2.04 2.82 -2.92
C VAL A 96 1.22 3.90 -2.22
N THR A 97 1.88 4.80 -1.52
CA THR A 97 1.18 5.79 -0.68
C THR A 97 0.48 6.88 -1.49
N ALA A 98 0.92 7.13 -2.73
CA ALA A 98 0.21 8.04 -3.62
C ALA A 98 -1.07 7.40 -4.15
N THR A 99 -1.02 6.11 -4.49
CA THR A 99 -2.18 5.31 -4.88
C THR A 99 -3.20 5.26 -3.74
N GLU A 100 -2.77 4.95 -2.51
CA GLU A 100 -3.62 4.91 -1.32
C GLU A 100 -4.30 6.27 -1.04
N ASN A 101 -3.54 7.38 -1.13
CA ASN A 101 -4.11 8.71 -0.99
C ASN A 101 -5.13 9.03 -2.09
N ALA A 102 -4.82 8.72 -3.34
CA ALA A 102 -5.72 8.95 -4.46
C ALA A 102 -7.04 8.15 -4.27
N LEU A 103 -6.95 6.90 -3.84
CA LEU A 103 -8.11 6.06 -3.52
C LEU A 103 -8.96 6.66 -2.40
N MET A 104 -8.35 6.98 -1.24
CA MET A 104 -9.06 7.55 -0.09
C MET A 104 -9.69 8.91 -0.40
N THR A 105 -9.15 9.69 -1.34
CA THR A 105 -9.77 10.93 -1.83
C THR A 105 -10.92 10.65 -2.79
N ALA A 106 -10.69 9.79 -3.78
CA ALA A 106 -11.62 9.57 -4.89
C ALA A 106 -12.93 8.92 -4.46
N VAL A 107 -12.93 8.11 -3.40
CA VAL A 107 -14.15 7.45 -2.91
C VAL A 107 -15.27 8.42 -2.51
N LEU A 108 -14.95 9.70 -2.22
CA LEU A 108 -15.96 10.74 -1.95
C LEU A 108 -15.97 11.87 -3.01
N ALA A 109 -15.15 11.77 -4.05
CA ALA A 109 -15.13 12.74 -5.15
C ALA A 109 -16.37 12.60 -6.06
N LYS A 110 -16.76 13.65 -6.78
CA LYS A 110 -17.86 13.56 -7.74
C LYS A 110 -17.42 12.90 -9.04
N GLY A 111 -18.11 11.85 -9.45
CA GLY A 111 -17.85 11.17 -10.73
C GLY A 111 -16.86 10.02 -10.56
N GLU A 112 -16.09 9.75 -11.62
CA GLU A 112 -15.22 8.59 -11.70
C GLU A 112 -13.74 8.98 -11.79
N LEU A 113 -12.91 8.36 -10.95
CA LEU A 113 -11.46 8.38 -11.09
C LEU A 113 -10.99 7.09 -11.80
N ILE A 114 -10.19 7.24 -12.85
CA ILE A 114 -9.39 6.16 -13.44
C ILE A 114 -7.92 6.44 -13.10
N LEU A 115 -7.32 5.56 -12.32
CA LEU A 115 -5.91 5.61 -11.97
C LEU A 115 -5.13 4.58 -12.77
N ARG A 116 -4.16 5.02 -13.57
CA ARG A 116 -3.26 4.19 -14.37
C ARG A 116 -1.85 4.27 -13.80
N ASN A 117 -1.09 3.19 -13.96
CA ASN A 117 0.20 3.01 -13.28
C ASN A 117 0.03 3.06 -11.75
N ALA A 118 -1.11 2.56 -11.26
CA ALA A 118 -1.39 2.42 -9.84
C ALA A 118 -0.51 1.32 -9.23
N ALA A 119 -0.16 1.50 -7.97
CA ALA A 119 0.50 0.49 -7.18
C ALA A 119 -0.50 -0.64 -6.86
N ALA A 120 -0.08 -1.90 -6.90
CA ALA A 120 -0.95 -3.08 -6.75
C ALA A 120 -0.51 -4.01 -5.61
N GLU A 121 0.30 -3.50 -4.69
CA GLU A 121 0.82 -4.21 -3.54
C GLU A 121 -0.32 -4.73 -2.64
N PRO A 122 -0.09 -5.82 -1.88
CA PRO A 122 -1.11 -6.42 -1.02
C PRO A 122 -1.84 -5.43 -0.10
N HIS A 123 -1.11 -4.49 0.52
CA HIS A 123 -1.70 -3.48 1.40
C HIS A 123 -2.55 -2.43 0.66
N VAL A 124 -2.27 -2.16 -0.63
CA VAL A 124 -3.14 -1.32 -1.46
C VAL A 124 -4.45 -2.06 -1.77
N GLN A 125 -4.36 -3.36 -2.06
CA GLN A 125 -5.53 -4.21 -2.28
C GLN A 125 -6.40 -4.28 -1.02
N ASP A 126 -5.78 -4.48 0.14
CA ASP A 126 -6.42 -4.50 1.45
C ASP A 126 -7.17 -3.19 1.75
N LEU A 127 -6.55 -2.04 1.44
CA LEU A 127 -7.22 -0.74 1.55
C LEU A 127 -8.45 -0.67 0.64
N CYS A 128 -8.35 -1.13 -0.62
CA CYS A 128 -9.49 -1.15 -1.53
C CYS A 128 -10.64 -2.01 -0.98
N HIS A 129 -10.32 -3.19 -0.44
CA HIS A 129 -11.29 -4.08 0.15
C HIS A 129 -11.97 -3.49 1.40
N LEU A 130 -11.19 -2.84 2.28
CA LEU A 130 -11.75 -2.11 3.43
C LEU A 130 -12.69 -0.98 2.98
N LEU A 131 -12.27 -0.16 2.02
CA LEU A 131 -13.08 0.93 1.50
C LEU A 131 -14.38 0.41 0.85
N ASN A 132 -14.31 -0.67 0.06
CA ASN A 132 -15.49 -1.33 -0.50
C ASN A 132 -16.41 -1.90 0.58
N ALA A 133 -15.86 -2.49 1.65
CA ALA A 133 -16.64 -2.94 2.80
C ALA A 133 -17.34 -1.78 3.54
N MET A 134 -16.78 -0.58 3.48
CA MET A 134 -17.39 0.66 3.97
C MET A 134 -18.40 1.27 2.97
N GLY A 135 -18.59 0.69 1.79
CA GLY A 135 -19.55 1.14 0.78
C GLY A 135 -18.96 1.96 -0.37
N ALA A 136 -17.63 2.00 -0.52
CA ALA A 136 -16.99 2.53 -1.73
C ALA A 136 -17.26 1.64 -2.96
N GLN A 137 -16.96 2.16 -4.15
CA GLN A 137 -17.05 1.45 -5.41
C GLN A 137 -15.69 1.49 -6.13
N ILE A 138 -14.83 0.53 -5.80
CA ILE A 138 -13.48 0.39 -6.36
C ILE A 138 -13.39 -0.91 -7.15
N GLU A 139 -12.94 -0.81 -8.41
CA GLU A 139 -12.72 -1.91 -9.35
C GLU A 139 -11.27 -1.95 -9.83
N GLY A 140 -10.85 -3.11 -10.35
CA GLY A 140 -9.48 -3.32 -10.86
C GLY A 140 -8.44 -3.62 -9.77
N ILE A 141 -8.90 -4.00 -8.57
CA ILE A 141 -8.05 -4.32 -7.41
C ILE A 141 -7.02 -5.39 -7.79
N GLY A 142 -5.76 -5.17 -7.40
CA GLY A 142 -4.64 -6.05 -7.74
C GLY A 142 -4.05 -5.83 -9.14
N THR A 143 -4.53 -4.82 -9.87
CA THR A 143 -3.98 -4.42 -11.17
C THR A 143 -3.38 -3.01 -11.11
N ASN A 144 -2.61 -2.64 -12.14
CA ASN A 144 -2.07 -1.29 -12.29
C ASN A 144 -3.10 -0.26 -12.83
N ARG A 145 -4.38 -0.65 -12.94
CA ARG A 145 -5.47 0.20 -13.40
C ARG A 145 -6.66 0.09 -12.44
N LEU A 146 -6.85 1.10 -11.61
CA LEU A 146 -7.97 1.19 -10.67
C LEU A 146 -9.05 2.12 -11.21
N ARG A 147 -10.32 1.75 -11.02
CA ARG A 147 -11.48 2.60 -11.31
C ARG A 147 -12.25 2.82 -10.01
N VAL A 148 -12.48 4.07 -9.65
CA VAL A 148 -13.21 4.46 -8.45
C VAL A 148 -14.42 5.29 -8.86
N THR A 149 -15.61 4.83 -8.51
CA THR A 149 -16.83 5.65 -8.62
C THR A 149 -17.09 6.27 -7.26
N GLY A 150 -17.03 7.60 -7.19
CA GLY A 150 -17.22 8.30 -5.92
C GLY A 150 -18.66 8.21 -5.41
N VAL A 151 -18.79 8.05 -4.09
CA VAL A 151 -20.05 7.90 -3.37
C VAL A 151 -20.30 9.09 -2.46
N ARG A 152 -21.55 9.24 -1.98
CA ARG A 152 -21.92 10.38 -1.12
C ARG A 152 -21.35 10.30 0.29
N GLN A 153 -21.21 9.09 0.81
CA GLN A 153 -20.77 8.82 2.18
C GLN A 153 -20.28 7.37 2.28
N LEU A 154 -19.40 7.12 3.25
CA LEU A 154 -18.99 5.78 3.67
C LEU A 154 -19.65 5.42 5.01
N GLY A 155 -19.89 4.13 5.22
CA GLY A 155 -20.29 3.56 6.50
C GLY A 155 -19.09 3.09 7.34
N GLY A 156 -19.37 2.50 8.50
CA GLY A 156 -18.38 1.73 9.25
C GLY A 156 -18.24 0.31 8.71
N ALA A 157 -17.13 -0.36 9.01
CA ALA A 157 -16.89 -1.75 8.66
C ALA A 157 -16.10 -2.46 9.76
N THR A 158 -16.23 -3.79 9.81
CA THR A 158 -15.28 -4.66 10.51
C THR A 158 -14.41 -5.32 9.46
N TYR A 159 -13.09 -5.16 9.59
CA TYR A 159 -12.12 -5.64 8.62
C TYR A 159 -10.93 -6.29 9.32
N ARG A 160 -10.44 -7.40 8.77
CA ARG A 160 -9.23 -8.08 9.23
C ARG A 160 -8.10 -7.70 8.29
N VAL A 161 -7.05 -7.08 8.82
CA VAL A 161 -5.83 -6.78 8.06
C VAL A 161 -5.17 -8.09 7.62
N GLY A 162 -4.73 -8.14 6.37
CA GLY A 162 -4.02 -9.28 5.79
C GLY A 162 -2.71 -9.58 6.50
N ASN A 163 -2.22 -10.81 6.34
CA ASN A 163 -0.96 -11.23 6.94
C ASN A 163 0.23 -10.59 6.20
N ASP A 164 1.32 -10.35 6.91
CA ASP A 164 2.47 -9.60 6.39
C ASP A 164 3.36 -10.50 5.50
N HIS A 165 3.37 -10.19 4.20
CA HIS A 165 4.18 -10.88 3.20
C HIS A 165 5.69 -10.63 3.35
N ILE A 166 6.08 -9.47 3.91
CA ILE A 166 7.48 -9.13 4.22
C ILE A 166 7.94 -9.91 5.45
N GLU A 167 7.09 -10.04 6.47
CA GLU A 167 7.37 -10.88 7.64
C GLU A 167 7.53 -12.35 7.21
N THR A 168 6.60 -12.85 6.38
CA THR A 168 6.66 -14.19 5.80
C THR A 168 7.98 -14.41 5.07
N GLY A 169 8.38 -13.48 4.18
CA GLY A 169 9.67 -13.54 3.49
C GLY A 169 10.87 -13.53 4.44
N SER A 170 10.79 -12.77 5.54
CA SER A 170 11.84 -12.71 6.57
C SER A 170 12.03 -14.05 7.28
N PHE A 171 10.93 -14.74 7.61
CA PHE A 171 10.99 -16.09 8.18
C PHE A 171 11.57 -17.12 7.21
N ILE A 172 11.23 -17.04 5.91
CA ILE A 172 11.86 -17.88 4.88
C ILE A 172 13.38 -17.65 4.86
N GLY A 173 13.83 -16.39 4.85
CA GLY A 173 15.24 -16.03 4.90
C GLY A 173 15.93 -16.55 6.17
N MET A 174 15.30 -16.37 7.33
CA MET A 174 15.82 -16.84 8.62
C MET A 174 16.01 -18.37 8.64
N ALA A 175 15.00 -19.13 8.23
CA ALA A 175 15.09 -20.59 8.15
C ALA A 175 16.19 -21.05 7.18
N SER A 176 16.30 -20.36 6.04
CA SER A 176 17.34 -20.63 5.03
C SER A 176 18.75 -20.40 5.56
N VAL A 177 18.98 -19.36 6.36
CA VAL A 177 20.31 -19.06 6.91
C VAL A 177 20.65 -20.00 8.07
N THR A 178 19.67 -20.31 8.92
CA THR A 178 19.88 -21.12 10.13
C THR A 178 19.92 -22.62 9.89
N GLY A 179 19.47 -23.09 8.71
CA GLY A 179 19.37 -24.51 8.44
C GLY A 179 18.12 -25.16 9.04
N SER A 180 17.12 -24.35 9.43
CA SER A 180 15.96 -24.83 10.18
C SER A 180 14.81 -25.23 9.25
N GLU A 181 14.13 -26.33 9.55
CA GLU A 181 12.81 -26.62 8.98
C GLU A 181 11.75 -25.88 9.83
N ILE A 182 10.96 -25.01 9.20
CA ILE A 182 9.86 -24.29 9.87
C ILE A 182 8.58 -24.35 9.06
N VAL A 183 7.45 -24.18 9.73
CA VAL A 183 6.14 -23.92 9.12
C VAL A 183 5.73 -22.50 9.48
N ILE A 184 5.41 -21.70 8.47
CA ILE A 184 4.86 -20.34 8.61
C ILE A 184 3.37 -20.46 8.36
N GLU A 185 2.57 -20.34 9.41
CA GLU A 185 1.12 -20.45 9.35
C GLU A 185 0.46 -19.16 8.82
N GLY A 186 -0.61 -19.30 8.03
CA GLY A 186 -1.36 -18.16 7.50
C GLY A 186 -0.54 -17.27 6.56
N ALA A 187 0.44 -17.82 5.84
CA ALA A 187 1.19 -17.06 4.86
C ALA A 187 0.26 -16.51 3.76
N PRO A 188 0.44 -15.26 3.28
CA PRO A 188 -0.40 -14.68 2.23
C PRO A 188 -0.01 -15.24 0.85
N ILE A 189 -0.25 -16.53 0.60
CA ILE A 189 0.28 -17.29 -0.55
C ILE A 189 0.05 -16.60 -1.89
N GLU A 190 -1.13 -16.03 -2.11
CA GLU A 190 -1.51 -15.29 -3.32
C GLU A 190 -0.67 -14.02 -3.57
N HIS A 191 0.09 -13.59 -2.58
CA HIS A 191 1.00 -12.45 -2.60
C HIS A 191 2.46 -12.88 -2.41
N MET A 192 2.80 -14.14 -2.68
CA MET A 192 4.15 -14.64 -2.45
C MET A 192 4.89 -15.05 -3.72
N ASP A 193 4.27 -14.97 -4.91
CA ASP A 193 4.87 -15.47 -6.17
C ASP A 193 6.25 -14.89 -6.46
N SER A 194 6.39 -13.57 -6.49
CA SER A 194 7.69 -12.90 -6.73
C SER A 194 8.73 -13.24 -5.64
N THR A 195 8.33 -13.21 -4.37
CA THR A 195 9.21 -13.56 -3.23
C THR A 195 9.69 -15.01 -3.32
N LEU A 196 8.77 -15.95 -3.57
CA LEU A 196 9.08 -17.37 -3.70
C LEU A 196 9.93 -17.65 -4.93
N LEU A 197 9.72 -16.93 -6.04
CA LEU A 197 10.56 -17.03 -7.22
C LEU A 197 12.02 -16.61 -6.92
N ALA A 198 12.21 -15.53 -6.17
CA ALA A 198 13.54 -15.09 -5.74
C ALA A 198 14.22 -16.11 -4.82
N PHE A 199 13.51 -16.66 -3.84
CA PHE A 199 14.04 -17.73 -2.98
C PHE A 199 14.38 -19.00 -3.76
N ARG A 200 13.54 -19.37 -4.75
CA ARG A 200 13.78 -20.53 -5.61
C ARG A 200 15.07 -20.35 -6.42
N ARG A 201 15.34 -19.16 -6.95
CA ARG A 201 16.61 -18.83 -7.65
C ARG A 201 17.84 -19.01 -6.76
N LEU A 202 17.69 -18.82 -5.46
CA LEU A 202 18.74 -19.05 -4.45
C LEU A 202 18.84 -20.52 -4.01
N GLY A 203 18.02 -21.42 -4.58
CA GLY A 203 17.98 -22.83 -4.20
C GLY A 203 17.30 -23.10 -2.87
N VAL A 204 16.48 -22.15 -2.37
CA VAL A 204 15.68 -22.37 -1.17
C VAL A 204 14.41 -23.12 -1.56
N GLU A 205 14.20 -24.27 -0.92
CA GLU A 205 13.02 -25.09 -1.12
C GLU A 205 11.92 -24.68 -0.14
N VAL A 206 10.76 -24.31 -0.68
CA VAL A 206 9.57 -23.92 0.07
C VAL A 206 8.37 -24.67 -0.51
N THR A 207 7.58 -25.32 0.34
CA THR A 207 6.37 -26.05 -0.03
C THR A 207 5.14 -25.30 0.48
N VAL A 208 4.14 -25.14 -0.38
CA VAL A 208 2.82 -24.62 0.00
C VAL A 208 1.98 -25.75 0.59
N GLU A 209 1.51 -25.58 1.81
CA GLU A 209 0.67 -26.54 2.56
C GLU A 209 -0.63 -25.84 2.98
N GLY A 210 -1.63 -25.81 2.10
CA GLY A 210 -2.86 -25.07 2.36
C GLY A 210 -2.61 -23.57 2.41
N ASP A 211 -2.84 -22.95 3.57
CA ASP A 211 -2.58 -21.54 3.86
C ASP A 211 -1.21 -21.29 4.52
N SER A 212 -0.36 -22.32 4.57
CA SER A 212 0.92 -22.30 5.27
C SER A 212 2.09 -22.54 4.31
N LEU A 213 3.28 -22.09 4.70
CA LEU A 213 4.53 -22.37 3.99
C LEU A 213 5.46 -23.21 4.84
N ARG A 214 5.87 -24.37 4.34
CA ARG A 214 6.97 -25.14 4.92
C ARG A 214 8.28 -24.72 4.24
N VAL A 215 9.24 -24.26 5.03
CA VAL A 215 10.57 -23.89 4.56
C VAL A 215 11.55 -24.98 4.94
N HIS A 216 12.20 -25.59 3.94
CA HIS A 216 13.15 -26.68 4.14
C HIS A 216 14.57 -26.12 4.24
N GLY A 217 14.88 -25.45 5.36
CA GLY A 217 16.18 -24.81 5.56
C GLY A 217 17.36 -25.79 5.67
N ASP A 218 17.10 -27.06 5.96
CA ASP A 218 18.12 -28.11 6.11
C ASP A 218 18.67 -28.63 4.76
N ARG A 219 18.01 -28.29 3.64
CA ARG A 219 18.40 -28.74 2.30
C ARG A 219 19.61 -27.98 1.74
N GLU A 220 20.31 -28.64 0.83
CA GLU A 220 21.42 -28.03 0.11
C GLU A 220 20.92 -26.87 -0.78
N ARG A 221 21.46 -25.68 -0.55
CA ARG A 221 21.14 -24.48 -1.35
C ARG A 221 22.17 -24.31 -2.45
N ARG A 222 21.73 -24.41 -3.71
CA ARG A 222 22.54 -24.07 -4.88
C ARG A 222 21.78 -23.06 -5.72
N ILE A 223 22.49 -22.02 -6.18
CA ILE A 223 21.95 -21.04 -7.11
C ILE A 223 21.43 -21.80 -8.35
N ILE A 224 20.17 -21.57 -8.70
CA ILE A 224 19.56 -22.11 -9.91
C ILE A 224 19.92 -21.16 -11.05
N SER A 225 20.90 -21.55 -11.86
CA SER A 225 21.30 -20.77 -13.04
C SER A 225 20.15 -20.56 -14.02
N ASP A 226 20.23 -19.47 -14.78
CA ASP A 226 19.32 -19.25 -15.91
C ASP A 226 19.60 -20.21 -17.08
N SER A 227 18.80 -20.11 -18.13
CA SER A 227 18.91 -20.97 -19.33
C SER A 227 20.27 -20.91 -20.04
N PHE A 228 21.11 -19.91 -19.76
CA PHE A 228 22.44 -19.73 -20.33
C PHE A 228 23.55 -20.02 -19.32
N GLY A 229 23.22 -20.55 -18.13
CA GLY A 229 24.18 -20.88 -17.08
C GLY A 229 24.63 -19.67 -16.25
N ALA A 230 24.04 -18.49 -16.44
CA ALA A 230 24.39 -17.31 -15.67
C ALA A 230 23.68 -17.29 -14.30
N VAL A 231 24.24 -16.54 -13.36
CA VAL A 231 23.60 -16.29 -12.06
C VAL A 231 22.34 -15.45 -12.31
N PRO A 232 21.16 -15.90 -11.86
CA PRO A 232 19.91 -15.19 -12.13
C PRO A 232 19.90 -13.84 -11.42
N LYS A 233 19.31 -12.84 -12.08
CA LYS A 233 19.06 -11.54 -11.47
C LYS A 233 17.96 -11.65 -10.42
N ILE A 234 18.13 -10.97 -9.29
CA ILE A 234 17.07 -10.68 -8.33
C ILE A 234 16.98 -9.15 -8.29
N ASP A 235 15.80 -8.62 -8.56
CA ASP A 235 15.57 -7.18 -8.66
C ASP A 235 14.18 -6.87 -8.09
N ASP A 236 14.00 -5.65 -7.64
CA ASP A 236 12.68 -5.13 -7.31
C ASP A 236 11.87 -4.83 -8.57
N GLY A 237 10.55 -4.72 -8.41
CA GLY A 237 9.62 -4.41 -9.49
C GLY A 237 8.24 -4.06 -8.94
N PRO A 238 7.42 -3.35 -9.73
CA PRO A 238 6.07 -2.99 -9.32
C PRO A 238 5.15 -4.21 -9.30
N TRP A 239 4.18 -4.20 -8.40
CA TRP A 239 3.10 -5.17 -8.38
C TRP A 239 2.08 -4.93 -9.51
N PRO A 240 1.30 -5.94 -9.95
CA PRO A 240 1.46 -7.37 -9.60
C PRO A 240 2.75 -7.94 -10.23
N ALA A 241 3.53 -8.66 -9.43
CA ALA A 241 4.84 -9.22 -9.78
C ALA A 241 4.81 -10.75 -9.83
#